data_AF-A0A6I9Z3A3-F1
#
_entry.id   AF-A0A6I9Z3A3-F1
#
_cell.length_a   1.000
_cell.length_b   1.000
_cell.length_c   1.000
_cell.angle_alpha   90.00
_cell.angle_beta   90.00
_cell.angle_gamma   90.00
#
_symmetry.space_group_name_H-M   'P 1'
#
loop_
_entity.id
_entity.type
_entity.pdbx_description
1 polymer ?
#
loop_
_entity_poly.entity_id
_entity_poly.type
_entity_poly.pdbx_seq_one_letter_code
_entity_poly.pdbx_strand_id
1 'polypeptide(L)'
;MEAISPLKNGMIEDWDSFQAILDHTYKMHIKSETSLHPVLMSEAPWNIRAKREKLTELMFEHYNIPAFFLCKTAVLTAYPRNVDE
;
A
#
# COMPACT_ATOMS: atom_id res chain seq x y z
N MET A 1 15.11 -10.77 19.15
CA MET A 1 14.72 -10.86 17.72
C MET A 1 14.53 -9.42 17.28
N GLU A 2 15.40 -8.89 16.43
CA GLU A 2 15.26 -7.51 15.94
C GLU A 2 14.11 -7.43 14.94
N ALA A 3 13.20 -6.49 15.14
CA ALA A 3 12.12 -6.23 14.19
C ALA A 3 12.70 -5.49 12.99
N ILE A 4 12.72 -6.13 11.83
CA ILE A 4 13.18 -5.51 10.58
C ILE A 4 11.96 -4.86 9.90
N SER A 5 12.08 -3.58 9.56
CA SER A 5 11.06 -2.89 8.76
C SER A 5 11.07 -3.46 7.33
N PRO A 6 9.92 -3.86 6.76
CA PRO A 6 9.88 -4.28 5.37
C PRO A 6 10.11 -3.13 4.38
N LEU A 7 10.04 -1.89 4.88
CA LEU A 7 10.25 -0.67 4.12
C LEU A 7 11.64 -0.10 4.40
N LYS A 8 12.34 0.33 3.33
CA LYS A 8 13.57 1.12 3.39
C LYS A 8 13.41 2.37 2.53
N ASN A 9 13.65 3.56 3.09
CA ASN A 9 13.49 4.84 2.38
C ASN A 9 12.12 4.98 1.67
N GLY A 10 11.04 4.51 2.31
CA GLY A 10 9.68 4.57 1.75
C GLY A 10 9.38 3.54 0.64
N MET A 11 10.29 2.59 0.40
CA MET A 11 10.16 1.56 -0.62
C MET A 11 10.06 0.18 0.02
N ILE A 12 9.25 -0.71 -0.55
CA ILE A 12 9.16 -2.11 -0.14
C ILE A 12 10.45 -2.82 -0.57
N GLU A 13 11.19 -3.37 0.39
CA GLU A 13 12.38 -4.19 0.14
C GLU A 13 12.16 -5.65 0.53
N ASP A 14 11.42 -5.91 1.62
CA ASP A 14 10.99 -7.24 2.02
C ASP A 14 9.49 -7.40 1.75
N TRP A 15 9.18 -8.16 0.70
CA TRP A 15 7.81 -8.37 0.24
C TRP A 15 7.05 -9.37 1.10
N ASP A 16 7.72 -10.37 1.66
CA ASP A 16 7.08 -11.40 2.47
C ASP A 16 6.64 -10.79 3.80
N SER A 17 7.52 -10.01 4.43
CA SER A 17 7.17 -9.25 5.64
C SER A 17 6.10 -8.20 5.37
N PHE A 18 6.13 -7.52 4.21
CA PHE A 18 5.09 -6.56 3.83
C PHE A 18 3.73 -7.25 3.66
N GLN A 19 3.67 -8.39 2.97
CA GLN A 19 2.47 -9.18 2.80
C GLN A 19 1.93 -9.69 4.15
N ALA A 20 2.79 -10.16 5.05
CA ALA A 20 2.38 -10.58 6.39
C ALA A 20 1.73 -9.44 7.20
N ILE A 21 2.20 -8.20 7.04
CA ILE A 21 1.57 -7.02 7.65
C ILE A 21 0.18 -6.76 7.04
N LEU A 22 0.05 -6.85 5.72
CA LEU A 22 -1.23 -6.69 5.05
C LEU A 22 -2.24 -7.77 5.47
N ASP A 23 -1.82 -9.03 5.54
CA ASP A 23 -2.64 -10.15 6.01
C ASP A 23 -3.14 -9.91 7.43
N HIS A 24 -2.24 -9.49 8.31
CA HIS A 24 -2.60 -9.11 9.67
C HIS A 24 -3.59 -7.95 9.69
N THR A 25 -3.38 -6.93 8.86
CA THR A 25 -4.24 -5.75 8.77
C THR A 25 -5.66 -6.11 8.31
N TYR A 26 -5.79 -6.90 7.25
CA TYR A 26 -7.09 -7.36 6.76
C TYR A 26 -7.80 -8.23 7.79
N LYS A 27 -7.09 -9.19 8.39
CA LYS A 27 -7.67 -10.14 9.34
C LYS A 27 -8.07 -9.51 10.67
N MET A 28 -7.22 -8.63 11.22
CA MET A 28 -7.36 -8.15 12.59
C MET A 28 -8.03 -6.78 12.69
N HIS A 29 -7.86 -5.92 11.68
CA HIS A 29 -8.31 -4.53 11.75
C HIS A 29 -9.47 -4.24 10.79
N ILE A 30 -9.33 -4.57 9.50
CA ILE A 30 -10.38 -4.27 8.51
C ILE A 30 -11.58 -5.22 8.68
N LYS A 31 -11.31 -6.52 8.94
CA LYS A 31 -12.33 -7.55 9.19
C LYS A 31 -13.42 -7.62 8.12
N SER A 32 -13.04 -7.38 6.87
CA SER A 32 -13.89 -7.46 5.69
C SER A 32 -13.15 -8.14 4.55
N GLU A 33 -13.89 -8.73 3.62
CA GLU A 33 -13.31 -9.37 2.44
C GLU A 33 -12.69 -8.32 1.52
N THR A 34 -11.45 -8.56 1.11
CA THR A 34 -10.66 -7.65 0.27
C THR A 34 -11.32 -7.40 -1.10
N SER A 35 -12.02 -8.39 -1.63
CA SER A 35 -12.73 -8.33 -2.92
C SER A 35 -13.90 -7.36 -2.95
N LEU A 36 -14.35 -6.86 -1.79
CA LEU A 36 -15.47 -5.93 -1.70
C LEU A 36 -15.03 -4.46 -1.75
N HIS A 37 -13.74 -4.16 -1.58
CA HIS A 37 -13.28 -2.78 -1.34
C HIS A 37 -12.10 -2.39 -2.23
N PRO A 38 -12.18 -1.26 -2.95
CA PRO A 38 -11.03 -0.73 -3.68
C PRO A 38 -9.95 -0.25 -2.70
N VAL A 39 -8.68 -0.30 -3.13
CA VAL A 39 -7.55 0.09 -2.28
C VAL A 39 -6.82 1.30 -2.86
N LEU A 40 -6.55 2.27 -1.99
CA LEU A 40 -5.67 3.40 -2.23
C LEU A 40 -4.40 3.23 -1.38
N MET A 41 -3.23 3.26 -2.00
CA MET A 41 -1.95 3.26 -1.30
C MET A 41 -1.11 4.49 -1.65
N SER A 42 -0.37 4.99 -0.67
CA SER A 42 0.64 6.04 -0.89
C SER A 42 1.96 5.43 -1.33
N GLU A 43 2.72 6.15 -2.14
CA GLU A 43 4.07 5.74 -2.56
C GLU A 43 5.10 6.88 -2.52
N ALA A 44 6.38 6.48 -2.39
CA ALA A 44 7.49 7.39 -2.53
C ALA A 44 7.55 8.01 -3.95
N PRO A 45 7.90 9.30 -4.09
CA PRO A 45 7.97 9.97 -5.41
C PRO A 45 8.93 9.30 -6.41
N TRP A 46 9.97 8.62 -5.91
CA TRP A 46 11.01 7.94 -6.69
C TRP A 46 10.77 6.42 -6.83
N ASN A 47 9.54 5.96 -6.58
CA ASN A 47 9.21 4.55 -6.77
C ASN A 47 9.41 4.11 -8.23
N ILE A 48 10.04 2.96 -8.42
CA ILE A 48 10.35 2.43 -9.76
C ILE A 48 9.17 1.61 -10.28
N ARG A 49 9.01 1.59 -11.60
CA ARG A 49 7.92 0.88 -12.28
C ARG A 49 7.81 -0.59 -11.87
N ALA A 50 8.93 -1.31 -11.80
CA ALA A 50 8.92 -2.74 -11.47
C ALA A 50 8.33 -3.01 -10.06
N LYS A 51 8.62 -2.15 -9.07
CA LYS A 51 8.06 -2.30 -7.72
C LYS A 51 6.57 -1.93 -7.68
N ARG A 52 6.14 -0.95 -8.48
CA ARG A 52 4.70 -0.64 -8.66
C ARG A 52 3.95 -1.80 -9.28
N GLU A 53 4.51 -2.42 -10.33
CA GLU A 53 3.92 -3.58 -10.99
C GLU A 53 3.80 -4.76 -10.02
N LYS A 54 4.87 -5.08 -9.28
CA LYS A 54 4.83 -6.13 -8.25
C LYS A 54 3.81 -5.87 -7.14
N LEU A 55 3.68 -4.63 -6.66
CA LEU A 55 2.65 -4.27 -5.69
C LEU A 55 1.25 -4.41 -6.29
N THR A 56 1.07 -4.01 -7.54
CA THR A 56 -0.22 -4.11 -8.24
C THR A 56 -0.62 -5.58 -8.45
N GLU A 57 0.31 -6.42 -8.87
CA GLU A 57 0.15 -7.88 -9.00
C GLU A 57 -0.27 -8.48 -7.65
N LEU A 58 0.47 -8.19 -6.56
CA LEU A 58 0.11 -8.65 -5.22
C LEU A 58 -1.33 -8.24 -4.84
N MET A 59 -1.70 -6.98 -5.06
CA MET A 59 -3.02 -6.49 -4.66
C MET A 59 -4.16 -7.11 -5.47
N PHE A 60 -4.00 -7.29 -6.79
CA PHE A 60 -5.04 -7.89 -7.62
C PHE A 60 -5.05 -9.42 -7.57
N GLU A 61 -3.90 -10.08 -7.69
CA GLU A 61 -3.85 -11.54 -7.82
C GLU A 61 -3.97 -12.24 -6.47
N HIS A 62 -3.33 -11.72 -5.43
CA HIS A 62 -3.40 -12.32 -4.10
C HIS A 62 -4.62 -11.85 -3.31
N TYR A 63 -4.87 -10.53 -3.28
CA TYR A 63 -5.97 -9.96 -2.49
C TYR A 63 -7.27 -9.78 -3.29
N ASN A 64 -7.29 -10.01 -4.60
CA ASN A 64 -8.51 -9.96 -5.43
C ASN A 64 -9.33 -8.67 -5.28
N ILE A 65 -8.67 -7.53 -5.10
CA ILE A 65 -9.36 -6.25 -4.90
C ILE A 65 -10.04 -5.77 -6.21
N PRO A 66 -11.18 -5.06 -6.13
CA PRO A 66 -11.94 -4.65 -7.31
C PRO A 66 -11.29 -3.47 -8.07
N ALA A 67 -10.50 -2.63 -7.39
CA ALA A 67 -9.74 -1.55 -8.02
C ALA A 67 -8.57 -1.12 -7.13
N PHE A 68 -7.52 -0.58 -7.76
CA PHE A 68 -6.30 -0.14 -7.10
C PHE A 68 -5.83 1.21 -7.62
N PHE A 69 -5.41 2.11 -6.72
CA PHE A 69 -4.73 3.33 -7.09
C PHE A 69 -3.50 3.57 -6.21
N LEU A 70 -2.38 3.92 -6.84
CA LEU A 70 -1.16 4.35 -6.17
C LEU A 70 -1.00 5.86 -6.33
N CYS A 71 -0.91 6.57 -5.21
CA CYS A 71 -0.76 8.02 -5.20
C CYS A 71 0.57 8.42 -4.54
N LYS A 72 1.28 9.38 -5.14
CA LYS A 72 2.50 9.93 -4.54
C LYS A 72 2.16 10.59 -3.20
N THR A 73 2.93 10.29 -2.15
CA THR A 73 2.71 10.83 -0.80
C THR A 73 2.60 12.36 -0.79
N ALA A 74 3.45 13.06 -1.55
CA ALA A 74 3.41 14.53 -1.64
C ALA A 74 2.07 15.09 -2.15
N VAL A 75 1.40 14.38 -3.07
CA VAL A 75 0.08 14.77 -3.59
C VAL A 75 -0.98 14.56 -2.53
N LEU A 76 -0.97 13.41 -1.84
CA LEU A 76 -1.89 13.14 -0.73
C LEU A 76 -1.71 14.13 0.42
N THR A 77 -0.48 14.58 0.71
CA THR A 77 -0.21 15.61 1.72
C THR A 77 -0.71 16.99 1.30
N ALA A 78 -0.68 17.30 -0.01
CA ALA A 78 -1.18 18.56 -0.53
C ALA A 78 -2.71 18.62 -0.61
N TYR A 79 -3.39 17.48 -0.81
CA TYR A 79 -4.84 17.40 -0.98
C TYR A 79 -5.70 17.96 0.19
N PRO A 80 -5.40 17.69 1.48
CA PRO A 80 -6.16 18.26 2.59
C PRO A 80 -5.88 19.75 2.81
N ARG A 81 -4.98 20.39 2.04
CA ARG A 81 -4.73 21.84 2.14
C ARG A 81 -5.75 22.69 1.38
N ASN A 82 -6.99 22.23 1.27
CA ASN A 82 -8.12 23.16 1.19
C ASN A 82 -8.26 23.79 2.57
N VAL A 83 -7.38 24.76 2.84
CA VAL A 83 -7.64 25.80 3.81
C VAL A 83 -8.96 26.39 3.36
N ASP A 84 -9.97 26.35 4.21
CA ASP A 84 -11.17 27.15 4.05
C ASP A 84 -10.72 28.61 3.84
N GLU A 85 -10.67 29.04 2.57
CA GLU A 85 -10.89 30.41 2.11
C GLU A 85 -12.26 30.45 1.43
#